data_AF-A0A3E2NWL4-F1
#
_entry.id   AF-A0A3E2NWL4-F1
#
_cell.length_a   1.000
_cell.length_b   1.000
_cell.length_c   1.000
_cell.angle_alpha   90.00
_cell.angle_beta   90.00
_cell.angle_gamma   90.00
#
_symmetry.space_group_name_H-M   'P 1'
#
loop_
_entity.id
_entity.type
_entity.pdbx_description
1 polymer ?
#
loop_
_entity_poly.entity_id
_entity_poly.type
_entity_poly.pdbx_seq_one_letter_code
_entity_poly.pdbx_strand_id
1 'polypeptide(L)'
;MFDEILNMVKGQIGGHPEIASSIPPQQADAVHHEIATHINNGLQSQVAQQGGVGGLLDSLSNAATSGSPVTSAIEGGLVGSLGSKFGLSPAVTGAISAALPGLLQKFAHKAKDPNDPSITPDSISGGLGGMLKNIF
;
A
#
# COMPACT_ATOMS: atom_id res chain seq x y z
N MET A 1 1.78 -1.12 12.04
CA MET A 1 1.14 -1.16 10.71
C MET A 1 2.02 -0.57 9.61
N PHE A 2 2.40 0.71 9.65
CA PHE A 2 3.18 1.35 8.58
C PHE A 2 4.48 0.59 8.25
N ASP A 3 5.27 0.25 9.29
CA ASP A 3 6.47 -0.57 9.14
C ASP A 3 6.23 -1.89 8.43
N GLU A 4 5.06 -2.49 8.62
CA GLU A 4 4.73 -3.75 7.96
C GLU A 4 4.43 -3.56 6.47
N ILE A 5 3.76 -2.45 6.11
CA ILE A 5 3.61 -2.06 4.70
C ILE A 5 4.97 -1.81 4.09
N LEU A 6 5.84 -1.09 4.81
CA LEU A 6 7.21 -0.83 4.36
C LEU A 6 8.00 -2.14 4.16
N ASN A 7 7.89 -3.10 5.08
CA ASN A 7 8.51 -4.41 4.94
C ASN A 7 7.97 -5.18 3.72
N MET A 8 6.66 -5.16 3.51
CA MET A 8 6.05 -5.83 2.36
C MET A 8 6.53 -5.19 1.04
N VAL A 9 6.56 -3.86 0.97
CA VAL A 9 7.09 -3.11 -0.16
C VAL A 9 8.57 -3.45 -0.38
N LYS A 10 9.40 -3.39 0.67
CA LYS A 10 10.82 -3.77 0.59
C LYS A 10 11.00 -5.20 0.07
N GLY A 11 10.16 -6.14 0.51
CA GLY A 11 10.17 -7.52 0.02
C GLY A 11 9.75 -7.64 -1.46
N GLN A 12 8.72 -6.91 -1.88
CA GLN A 12 8.25 -6.95 -3.27
C GLN A 12 9.19 -6.23 -4.22
N ILE A 13 9.64 -5.03 -3.87
CA ILE A 13 10.57 -4.23 -4.69
C ILE A 13 11.95 -4.86 -4.70
N GLY A 14 12.47 -5.26 -3.53
CA GLY A 14 13.76 -5.90 -3.38
C GLY A 14 13.84 -7.28 -4.06
N GLY A 15 12.70 -7.96 -4.21
CA GLY A 15 12.59 -9.20 -4.98
C GLY A 15 12.59 -9.00 -6.51
N HIS A 16 12.44 -7.76 -7.00
CA HIS A 16 12.43 -7.43 -8.42
C HIS A 16 13.73 -6.68 -8.80
N PRO A 17 14.77 -7.37 -9.27
CA PRO A 17 16.05 -6.75 -9.61
C PRO A 17 15.92 -5.66 -10.68
N GLU A 18 14.90 -5.72 -11.54
CA GLU A 18 14.59 -4.70 -12.54
C GLU A 18 14.17 -3.36 -11.92
N ILE A 19 13.37 -3.42 -10.84
CA ILE A 19 12.91 -2.25 -10.09
C ILE A 19 14.07 -1.73 -9.23
N ALA A 20 14.72 -2.62 -8.48
CA ALA A 20 15.84 -2.29 -7.61
C ALA A 20 17.03 -1.69 -8.36
N SER A 21 17.34 -2.16 -9.57
CA SER A 21 18.42 -1.59 -10.41
C SER A 21 18.06 -0.22 -10.99
N SER A 22 16.76 0.08 -11.10
CA SER A 22 16.29 1.36 -11.63
C SER A 22 16.18 2.45 -10.57
N ILE A 23 16.21 2.08 -9.28
CA ILE A 23 16.14 3.02 -8.16
C ILE A 23 17.56 3.22 -7.60
N PRO A 24 18.06 4.47 -7.51
CA PRO A 24 19.35 4.73 -6.89
C PRO A 24 19.36 4.23 -5.44
N PRO A 25 20.43 3.56 -4.97
CA PRO A 25 20.48 3.02 -3.60
C PRO A 25 20.30 4.10 -2.52
N GLN A 26 20.71 5.34 -2.79
CA GLN A 26 20.49 6.49 -1.90
C GLN A 26 19.03 6.93 -1.81
N GLN A 27 18.24 6.67 -2.86
CA GLN A 27 16.81 6.99 -2.91
C GLN A 27 15.94 5.77 -2.63
N ALA A 28 16.47 4.55 -2.68
CA ALA A 28 15.71 3.32 -2.49
C ALA A 28 14.92 3.31 -1.19
N ASP A 29 15.53 3.71 -0.07
CA ASP A 29 14.81 3.76 1.21
C ASP A 29 13.69 4.82 1.19
N ALA A 30 13.95 6.00 0.61
CA ALA A 30 12.94 7.06 0.45
C ALA A 30 11.80 6.65 -0.50
N VAL A 31 12.11 5.95 -1.59
CA VAL A 31 11.12 5.40 -2.54
C VAL A 31 10.27 4.36 -1.82
N HIS A 32 10.87 3.38 -1.13
CA HIS A 32 10.11 2.39 -0.36
C HIS A 32 9.21 3.05 0.69
N HIS A 33 9.73 4.06 1.39
CA HIS A 33 8.97 4.83 2.37
C HIS A 33 7.80 5.56 1.70
N GLU A 34 8.01 6.22 0.56
CA GLU A 34 6.93 6.90 -0.16
C GLU A 34 5.87 5.90 -0.64
N ILE A 35 6.30 4.77 -1.20
CA ILE A 35 5.37 3.71 -1.65
C ILE A 35 4.52 3.26 -0.47
N ALA A 36 5.16 2.94 0.66
CA ALA A 36 4.45 2.53 1.85
C ALA A 36 3.49 3.61 2.36
N THR A 37 3.89 4.89 2.31
CA THR A 37 3.06 6.03 2.72
C THR A 37 1.87 6.19 1.80
N HIS A 38 2.06 6.09 0.50
CA HIS A 38 0.98 6.17 -0.48
C HIS A 38 -0.01 5.01 -0.35
N ILE A 39 0.50 3.79 -0.17
CA ILE A 39 -0.34 2.62 0.05
C ILE A 39 -1.14 2.78 1.35
N ASN A 40 -0.48 3.20 2.42
CA ASN A 40 -1.11 3.45 3.71
C ASN A 40 -2.20 4.53 3.62
N ASN A 41 -1.91 5.67 3.01
CA ASN A 41 -2.86 6.77 2.83
C ASN A 41 -4.01 6.38 1.88
N GLY A 42 -3.70 5.65 0.82
CA GLY A 42 -4.67 5.14 -0.13
C GLY A 42 -5.61 4.14 0.53
N LEU A 43 -5.08 3.18 1.28
CA LEU A 43 -5.87 2.25 2.09
C LEU A 43 -6.76 3.00 3.09
N GLN A 44 -6.23 4.00 3.81
CA GLN A 44 -7.03 4.80 4.74
C GLN A 44 -8.15 5.58 4.04
N SER A 45 -7.87 6.19 2.89
CA SER A 45 -8.91 6.84 2.08
C SER A 45 -9.98 5.84 1.65
N GLN A 46 -9.57 4.62 1.30
CA GLN A 46 -10.49 3.55 0.92
C GLN A 46 -11.27 3.01 2.13
N VAL A 47 -10.68 2.91 3.33
CA VAL A 47 -11.42 2.60 4.57
C VAL A 47 -12.56 3.58 4.77
N ALA A 48 -12.31 4.89 4.61
CA ALA A 48 -13.36 5.90 4.73
C ALA A 48 -14.44 5.74 3.65
N GLN A 49 -14.05 5.45 2.40
CA GLN A 49 -14.99 5.25 1.28
C GLN A 49 -15.82 3.96 1.39
N GLN A 50 -15.24 2.89 1.94
CA GLN A 50 -15.88 1.58 2.08
C GLN A 50 -16.71 1.46 3.38
N GLY A 51 -16.86 2.55 4.14
CA GLY A 51 -17.67 2.56 5.37
C GLY A 51 -16.98 1.93 6.59
N GLY A 52 -15.65 1.83 6.57
CA GLY A 52 -14.84 1.28 7.65
C GLY A 52 -13.90 0.16 7.20
N VAL A 53 -13.11 -0.35 8.14
CA VAL A 53 -12.07 -1.35 7.84
C VAL A 53 -12.70 -2.68 7.41
N GLY A 54 -13.85 -3.05 7.99
CA GLY A 54 -14.60 -4.24 7.59
C GLY A 54 -15.01 -4.19 6.11
N GLY A 55 -15.55 -3.06 5.65
CA GLY A 55 -15.94 -2.88 4.25
C GLY A 55 -14.75 -2.90 3.29
N LEU A 56 -13.62 -2.31 3.69
CA LEU A 56 -12.39 -2.41 2.91
C LEU A 56 -11.91 -3.85 2.79
N LEU A 57 -11.85 -4.60 3.90
CA LEU A 57 -11.37 -5.98 3.90
C LEU A 57 -12.30 -6.91 3.11
N ASP A 58 -13.60 -6.65 3.14
CA ASP A 58 -14.58 -7.36 2.33
C ASP A 58 -14.37 -7.06 0.84
N SER A 59 -14.22 -5.77 0.48
CA SER A 59 -13.89 -5.31 -0.87
C SER A 59 -12.57 -5.89 -1.37
N LEU A 60 -11.53 -5.97 -0.53
CA LEU A 60 -10.22 -6.51 -0.89
C LEU A 60 -10.23 -8.04 -1.01
N SER A 61 -11.06 -8.71 -0.20
CA SER A 61 -11.32 -10.16 -0.32
C SER A 61 -12.06 -10.47 -1.62
N ASN A 62 -13.08 -9.68 -1.97
CA ASN A 62 -13.83 -9.83 -3.23
C ASN A 62 -12.99 -9.43 -4.46
N ALA A 63 -12.05 -8.51 -4.28
CA ALA A 63 -11.20 -8.03 -5.37
C ALA A 63 -10.10 -9.01 -5.81
N ALA A 64 -9.78 -10.01 -4.98
CA ALA A 64 -8.85 -11.09 -5.33
C ALA A 64 -9.20 -11.74 -6.69
N THR A 65 -10.48 -11.72 -7.05
CA THR A 65 -11.06 -12.36 -8.22
C THR A 65 -11.28 -11.45 -9.44
N SER A 66 -11.21 -10.11 -9.32
CA SER A 66 -11.60 -9.22 -10.43
C SER A 66 -10.84 -7.89 -10.54
N GLY A 67 -9.80 -7.65 -9.73
CA GLY A 67 -9.09 -6.38 -9.71
C GLY A 67 -9.90 -5.33 -8.95
N SER A 68 -9.41 -4.90 -7.79
CA SER A 68 -10.17 -3.98 -6.92
C SER A 68 -10.16 -2.57 -7.49
N PRO A 69 -11.29 -1.83 -7.45
CA PRO A 69 -11.26 -0.38 -7.59
C PRO A 69 -10.36 0.29 -6.54
N VAL A 70 -10.21 -0.34 -5.36
CA VAL A 70 -9.26 0.08 -4.31
C VAL A 70 -7.83 0.03 -4.84
N THR A 71 -7.44 -1.07 -5.49
CA THR A 71 -6.10 -1.28 -6.02
C THR A 71 -5.78 -0.24 -7.09
N SER A 72 -6.67 -0.07 -8.07
CA SER A 72 -6.48 0.93 -9.14
C SER A 72 -6.42 2.36 -8.60
N ALA A 73 -7.22 2.69 -7.57
CA ALA A 73 -7.17 4.01 -6.94
C ALA A 73 -5.82 4.27 -6.24
N ILE A 74 -5.30 3.27 -5.52
CA ILE A 74 -3.99 3.38 -4.86
C ILE A 74 -2.87 3.42 -5.90
N GLU A 75 -2.91 2.56 -6.92
CA GLU A 75 -1.93 2.54 -8.02
C GLU A 75 -1.85 3.89 -8.72
N GLY A 76 -2.98 4.49 -9.10
CA GLY A 76 -3.00 5.76 -9.82
C GLY A 76 -2.30 6.88 -9.03
N GLY A 77 -2.57 6.99 -7.73
CA GLY A 77 -1.91 7.95 -6.86
C GLY A 77 -0.44 7.64 -6.62
N LEU A 78 -0.10 6.35 -6.46
CA LEU A 78 1.25 5.89 -6.22
C LEU A 78 2.16 6.14 -7.44
N VAL A 79 1.76 5.68 -8.63
CA VAL A 79 2.49 5.86 -9.89
C VAL A 79 2.70 7.33 -10.17
N GLY A 80 1.67 8.17 -9.95
CA GLY A 80 1.77 9.62 -10.09
C GLY A 80 2.82 10.23 -9.17
N SER A 81 2.81 9.88 -7.88
CA SER A 81 3.80 10.38 -6.92
C SER A 81 5.20 9.87 -7.17
N LEU A 82 5.37 8.61 -7.54
CA LEU A 82 6.69 8.05 -7.84
C LEU A 82 7.31 8.65 -9.09
N GLY A 83 6.52 8.77 -10.16
CA GLY A 83 6.95 9.43 -11.39
C GLY A 83 7.30 10.90 -11.14
N SER A 84 6.49 11.62 -10.35
CA SER A 84 6.66 13.07 -10.14
C SER A 84 7.69 13.43 -9.07
N LYS A 85 7.74 12.72 -7.93
CA LYS A 85 8.67 13.01 -6.81
C LYS A 85 10.06 12.43 -7.03
N PHE A 86 10.13 11.21 -7.57
CA PHE A 86 11.39 10.48 -7.72
C PHE A 86 11.86 10.39 -9.17
N GLY A 87 11.05 10.81 -10.14
CA GLY A 87 11.42 10.72 -11.56
C GLY A 87 11.49 9.28 -12.06
N LEU A 88 10.78 8.34 -11.42
CA LEU A 88 10.83 6.94 -11.83
C LEU A 88 10.21 6.75 -13.21
N SER A 89 10.87 5.95 -14.04
CA SER A 89 10.40 5.61 -15.38
C SER A 89 9.06 4.85 -15.33
N PRO A 90 8.16 5.03 -16.33
CA PRO A 90 6.89 4.28 -16.41
C PRO A 90 7.04 2.76 -16.31
N ALA A 91 8.19 2.21 -16.74
CA ALA A 91 8.48 0.79 -16.60
C ALA A 91 8.61 0.36 -15.13
N VAL A 92 9.28 1.19 -14.32
CA VAL A 92 9.49 0.95 -12.89
C VAL A 92 8.19 1.12 -12.15
N THR A 93 7.49 2.23 -12.36
CA THR A 93 6.21 2.50 -11.71
C THR A 93 5.15 1.48 -12.13
N GLY A 94 5.15 1.03 -13.39
CA GLY A 94 4.30 -0.05 -13.88
C GLY A 94 4.59 -1.40 -13.21
N ALA A 95 5.86 -1.74 -12.97
CA ALA A 95 6.22 -2.96 -12.25
C ALA A 95 5.82 -2.92 -10.76
N ILE A 96 5.93 -1.74 -10.12
CA ILE A 96 5.44 -1.51 -8.75
C ILE A 96 3.92 -1.66 -8.70
N SER A 97 3.24 -1.09 -9.68
CA SER A 97 1.81 -1.23 -9.90
C SER A 97 1.39 -2.70 -10.01
N ALA A 98 2.08 -3.48 -10.85
CA ALA A 98 1.83 -4.90 -11.02
C ALA A 98 2.06 -5.73 -9.73
N ALA A 99 2.96 -5.29 -8.86
CA ALA A 99 3.20 -5.87 -7.54
C ALA A 99 2.14 -5.46 -6.49
N LEU A 100 1.41 -4.36 -6.72
CA LEU A 100 0.46 -3.81 -5.76
C LEU A 100 -0.72 -4.75 -5.44
N PRO A 101 -1.38 -5.41 -6.41
CA PRO A 101 -2.39 -6.41 -6.12
C PRO A 101 -1.91 -7.50 -5.14
N GLY A 102 -0.67 -7.97 -5.31
CA GLY A 102 -0.05 -8.97 -4.43
C GLY A 102 0.21 -8.44 -3.02
N LEU A 103 0.66 -7.19 -2.91
CA LEU A 103 0.82 -6.50 -1.63
C LEU A 103 -0.50 -6.34 -0.88
N LEU A 104 -1.54 -5.90 -1.60
CA LEU A 104 -2.86 -5.69 -1.04
C LEU A 104 -3.54 -7.00 -0.64
N GLN A 105 -3.35 -8.07 -1.42
CA GLN A 105 -3.77 -9.43 -1.03
C GLN A 105 -3.12 -9.87 0.28
N LYS A 106 -1.79 -9.74 0.41
CA LYS A 106 -1.07 -10.04 1.65
C LYS A 106 -1.54 -9.17 2.81
N PHE A 107 -1.80 -7.90 2.56
CA PHE A 107 -2.35 -6.97 3.54
C PHE A 107 -3.73 -7.42 4.03
N ALA A 108 -4.65 -7.75 3.12
CA ALA A 108 -5.99 -8.25 3.46
C ALA A 108 -5.92 -9.54 4.28
N HIS A 109 -5.00 -10.43 3.89
CA HIS A 109 -4.77 -11.70 4.57
C HIS A 109 -4.27 -11.47 6.01
N LYS A 110 -3.23 -10.64 6.18
CA LYS A 110 -2.71 -10.26 7.51
C LYS A 110 -3.78 -9.58 8.37
N ALA A 111 -4.51 -8.64 7.80
CA ALA A 111 -5.61 -7.94 8.48
C ALA A 111 -6.75 -8.86 8.95
N LYS A 112 -6.90 -10.04 8.35
CA LYS A 112 -7.88 -11.06 8.72
C LYS A 112 -7.25 -12.22 9.49
N ASP A 113 -5.92 -12.21 9.69
CA ASP A 113 -5.21 -13.28 10.39
C ASP A 113 -5.24 -13.00 11.90
N PRO A 114 -5.93 -13.84 12.70
CA PRO A 114 -5.96 -13.66 14.16
C PRO A 114 -4.61 -13.93 14.84
N ASN A 115 -3.62 -14.52 14.14
CA ASN A 115 -2.29 -14.80 14.67
C ASN A 115 -1.26 -13.73 14.30
N ASP A 116 -1.61 -12.76 13.43
CA ASP A 116 -0.71 -11.70 12.97
C ASP A 116 -1.18 -10.33 13.51
N PRO A 117 -0.61 -9.85 14.65
CA PRO A 117 -1.01 -8.58 15.22
C PRO A 117 -0.42 -7.36 14.48
N SER A 118 0.38 -7.54 13.42
CA SER A 118 1.06 -6.43 12.76
C SER A 118 0.12 -5.52 11.96
N ILE A 119 -0.91 -6.12 11.38
CA ILE A 119 -1.97 -5.43 10.64
C ILE A 119 -3.28 -6.00 11.16
N THR A 120 -3.99 -5.21 11.95
CA THR A 120 -5.31 -5.57 12.47
C THR A 120 -6.32 -4.49 12.11
N PRO A 121 -7.62 -4.80 12.09
CA PRO A 121 -8.65 -3.79 11.87
C PRO A 121 -8.55 -2.61 12.85
N ASP A 122 -8.19 -2.91 14.10
CA ASP A 122 -7.89 -1.92 15.15
C ASP A 122 -6.67 -1.06 14.84
N SER A 123 -5.59 -1.65 14.31
CA SER A 123 -4.40 -0.87 13.94
C SER A 123 -4.68 0.09 12.79
N ILE A 124 -5.51 -0.33 11.84
CA ILE A 124 -5.92 0.48 10.69
C ILE A 124 -6.87 1.59 11.14
N SER A 125 -7.87 1.27 11.96
CA SER A 125 -8.81 2.27 12.50
C SER A 125 -8.11 3.25 13.45
N GLY A 126 -7.18 2.77 14.28
CA GLY A 126 -6.36 3.58 15.17
C GLY A 126 -5.43 4.53 14.44
N GLY A 127 -4.87 4.13 13.29
CA GLY A 127 -4.10 5.01 12.42
C GLY A 127 -4.92 6.16 11.84
N LEU A 128 -6.17 5.89 11.46
CA LEU A 128 -7.12 6.88 10.98
C LEU A 128 -7.65 7.79 12.10
N GLY A 129 -7.96 7.22 13.25
CA GLY A 129 -8.44 7.94 14.44
C GLY A 129 -7.40 8.90 15.00
N GLY A 130 -6.11 8.55 14.90
CA GLY A 130 -5.00 9.44 15.25
C GLY A 130 -4.87 10.64 14.32
N MET A 131 -5.10 10.46 13.01
CA MET A 131 -5.06 11.55 12.04
C MET A 131 -6.28 12.47 12.18
N LEU A 132 -7.50 11.91 12.32
CA LEU A 132 -8.74 12.69 12.52
C LEU A 132 -8.73 13.52 13.81
N LYS A 133 -8.13 13.01 14.89
CA LYS A 133 -8.00 13.76 16.16
C LYS A 133 -7.08 14.99 16.04
N ASN A 134 -6.26 15.08 14.99
CA ASN A 134 -5.39 16.22 14.75
C ASN A 134 -5.98 17.25 13.77
N ILE A 135 -7.25 17.09 13.37
CA ILE A 135 -7.99 17.98 12.44
C ILE A 135 -9.17 18.67 13.15
N PHE A 136 -9.43 18.38 14.44
CA PHE A 136 -10.46 19.01 15.27
C PHE A 136 -9.87 19.62 16.54
#